data_AF-A0A2R6EVA2-F1
#
_entry.id   AF-A0A2R6EVA2-F1
#
_cell.length_a   1.000
_cell.length_b   1.000
_cell.length_c   1.000
_cell.angle_alpha   90.00
_cell.angle_beta   90.00
_cell.angle_gamma   90.00
#
_symmetry.space_group_name_H-M   'P 1'
#
loop_
_entity.id
_entity.type
_entity.pdbx_description
1 polymer ?
#
loop_
_entity_poly.entity_id
_entity_poly.type
_entity_poly.pdbx_seq_one_letter_code
_entity_poly.pdbx_strand_id
1 'polypeptide(L)'
;METTVGTFRVYRVLDAVLHLNLFEVASERLYTVYQTGYDDSLQSTLDEVTTGDLVEATVEGDPESPDEPWRVTAVDRDADRSVTVDFAADVDYPNVARETWSQALAEAGDDPVRPIGRALGTQTGDTAAGEVWVQPRDAMPDSSLALTVLAGRLPLEPWLTGLPYADAPTAELLVVDSDGPEAESHAEPYGVFLFFTEAGRELADRYRERWDLPRGADSRPAFDPY
;
A
#
# COMPACT_ATOMS: atom_id res chain seq x y z
N MET A 1 -11.51 10.29 -25.91
CA MET A 1 -10.46 10.96 -25.11
C MET A 1 -11.10 11.85 -24.05
N GLU A 2 -10.84 11.51 -22.80
CA GLU A 2 -11.28 12.15 -21.56
C GLU A 2 -10.04 12.69 -20.84
N THR A 3 -10.20 13.80 -20.13
CA THR A 3 -9.16 14.40 -19.28
C THR A 3 -9.68 14.43 -17.84
N THR A 4 -8.88 13.93 -16.91
CA THR A 4 -9.17 13.96 -15.47
C THR A 4 -8.06 14.70 -14.75
N VAL A 5 -8.44 15.60 -13.84
CA VAL A 5 -7.52 16.33 -12.96
C VAL A 5 -7.89 16.00 -11.53
N GLY A 6 -6.92 15.62 -10.71
CA GLY A 6 -7.18 15.21 -9.35
C GLY A 6 -5.94 14.92 -8.53
N THR A 7 -6.19 14.37 -7.35
CA THR A 7 -5.15 13.88 -6.45
C THR A 7 -5.13 12.36 -6.52
N PHE A 8 -3.95 11.80 -6.77
CA PHE A 8 -3.76 10.38 -7.01
C PHE A 8 -2.73 9.79 -6.06
N ARG A 9 -3.02 8.60 -5.54
CA ARG A 9 -2.04 7.75 -4.87
C ARG A 9 -1.34 6.89 -5.92
N VAL A 10 -0.02 6.91 -5.93
CA VAL A 10 0.79 6.10 -6.84
C VAL A 10 0.88 4.68 -6.30
N TYR A 11 0.45 3.72 -7.11
CA TYR A 11 0.60 2.29 -6.87
C TYR A 11 1.43 1.69 -8.00
N ARG A 12 2.61 1.18 -7.63
CA ARG A 12 3.50 0.32 -8.44
C ARG A 12 3.97 0.83 -9.81
N VAL A 13 5.30 0.75 -9.95
CA VAL A 13 6.07 0.49 -11.17
C VAL A 13 6.31 -1.01 -11.29
N LEU A 14 6.03 -1.67 -12.41
CA LEU A 14 6.62 -2.99 -12.66
C LEU A 14 7.77 -2.85 -13.63
N ASP A 15 8.94 -3.40 -13.30
CA ASP A 15 10.03 -3.43 -14.28
C ASP A 15 9.65 -4.23 -15.54
N ALA A 16 8.80 -5.25 -15.38
CA ALA A 16 8.27 -6.04 -16.49
C ALA A 16 7.17 -5.31 -17.31
N VAL A 17 6.54 -4.28 -16.74
CA VAL A 17 5.40 -3.57 -17.33
C VAL A 17 5.55 -2.08 -17.02
N LEU A 18 6.01 -1.29 -18.00
CA LEU A 18 6.32 0.14 -17.90
C LEU A 18 5.06 1.02 -17.77
N HIS A 19 4.21 0.71 -16.80
CA HIS A 19 3.03 1.45 -16.40
C HIS A 19 3.07 1.77 -14.92
N LEU A 20 2.39 2.85 -14.55
CA LEU A 20 2.06 3.21 -13.17
C LEU A 20 0.57 3.04 -12.97
N ASN A 21 0.12 2.63 -11.78
CA ASN A 21 -1.27 2.78 -11.40
C ASN A 21 -1.45 4.03 -10.56
N LEU A 22 -2.40 4.87 -10.94
CA LEU A 22 -2.80 6.08 -10.21
C LEU A 22 -4.20 5.86 -9.67
N PHE A 23 -4.34 5.78 -8.35
CA PHE A 23 -5.63 5.67 -7.68
C PHE A 23 -6.14 7.07 -7.34
N GLU A 24 -7.21 7.52 -7.97
CA GLU A 24 -7.82 8.80 -7.70
C GLU A 24 -8.54 8.78 -6.35
N VAL A 25 -8.07 9.60 -5.41
CA VAL A 25 -8.54 9.59 -4.01
C VAL A 25 -10.02 9.96 -3.89
N ALA A 26 -10.50 10.88 -4.72
CA ALA A 26 -11.86 11.40 -4.61
C ALA A 26 -12.94 10.46 -5.18
N SER A 27 -12.62 9.76 -6.27
CA SER A 27 -13.56 8.89 -6.99
C SER A 27 -13.35 7.40 -6.70
N GLU A 28 -12.25 7.06 -6.02
CA GLU A 28 -11.77 5.70 -5.80
C GLU A 28 -11.58 4.90 -7.10
N ARG A 29 -11.17 5.59 -8.17
CA ARG A 29 -10.94 4.99 -9.48
C ARG A 29 -9.45 4.77 -9.74
N LEU A 30 -9.12 3.61 -10.30
CA LEU A 30 -7.76 3.27 -10.71
C LEU A 30 -7.54 3.62 -12.19
N TYR A 31 -6.39 4.24 -12.48
CA TYR A 31 -5.94 4.58 -13.82
C TYR A 31 -4.57 3.95 -14.07
N THR A 32 -4.46 3.11 -15.09
CA THR A 32 -3.16 2.62 -15.58
C THR A 32 -2.60 3.65 -16.55
N VAL A 33 -1.44 4.23 -16.26
CA VAL A 33 -0.77 5.21 -17.13
C VAL A 33 0.57 4.68 -17.62
N TYR A 34 1.07 5.17 -18.76
CA TYR A 34 2.46 4.93 -19.16
C TYR A 34 3.44 5.47 -18.09
N GLN A 35 4.52 4.73 -17.85
CA GLN A 35 5.60 5.19 -16.98
C GLN A 35 6.63 6.02 -17.76
N THR A 36 6.79 5.72 -19.06
CA THR A 36 7.83 6.32 -19.90
C THR A 36 7.29 6.90 -21.20
N GLY A 37 8.11 7.70 -21.86
CA GLY A 37 7.78 8.31 -23.16
C GLY A 37 7.19 9.71 -23.02
N TYR A 38 7.60 10.43 -21.98
CA TYR A 38 7.29 11.84 -21.75
C TYR A 38 8.47 12.74 -22.14
N ASP A 39 8.26 14.06 -22.19
CA ASP A 39 9.38 15.01 -22.29
C ASP A 39 10.24 14.96 -21.02
N ASP A 40 11.50 15.43 -21.12
CA ASP A 40 12.48 15.32 -20.04
C ASP A 40 12.00 15.88 -18.69
N SER A 41 11.19 16.94 -18.70
CA SER A 41 10.74 17.57 -17.45
C SER A 41 9.72 16.70 -16.74
N LEU A 42 8.71 16.21 -17.48
CA LEU A 42 7.68 15.33 -16.95
C LEU A 42 8.24 13.94 -16.62
N GLN A 43 9.13 13.43 -17.46
CA GLN A 43 9.78 12.13 -17.22
C GLN A 43 10.59 12.15 -15.93
N SER A 44 11.34 13.23 -15.65
CA SER A 44 12.15 13.33 -14.43
C SER A 44 11.30 13.24 -13.15
N THR A 45 10.13 13.88 -13.13
CA THR A 45 9.22 13.79 -11.99
C THR A 45 8.61 12.40 -11.84
N LEU A 46 8.23 11.75 -12.95
CA LEU A 46 7.69 10.38 -12.92
C LEU A 46 8.72 9.31 -12.56
N ASP A 47 10.00 9.54 -12.86
CA ASP A 47 11.08 8.64 -12.46
C ASP A 47 11.37 8.70 -10.94
N GLU A 48 10.98 9.79 -10.27
CA GLU A 48 11.15 9.99 -8.83
C GLU A 48 9.97 9.49 -7.98
N VAL A 49 8.81 9.20 -8.58
CA VAL A 49 7.65 8.71 -7.82
C VAL A 49 7.81 7.24 -7.43
N THR A 50 7.33 6.93 -6.24
CA THR A 50 7.38 5.61 -5.61
C THR A 50 6.00 5.19 -5.13
N THR A 51 5.84 3.91 -4.79
CA THR A 51 4.54 3.42 -4.27
C THR A 51 4.22 4.11 -2.95
N GLY A 52 3.01 4.65 -2.83
CA GLY A 52 2.55 5.41 -1.67
C GLY A 52 2.65 6.93 -1.82
N ASP A 53 3.35 7.42 -2.84
CA ASP A 53 3.40 8.85 -3.12
C ASP A 53 2.02 9.41 -3.47
N LEU A 54 1.77 10.63 -3.00
CA LEU A 54 0.60 11.40 -3.36
C LEU A 54 1.00 12.43 -4.41
N VAL A 55 0.25 12.48 -5.52
CA VAL A 55 0.51 13.43 -6.60
C VAL A 55 -0.75 14.19 -6.98
N GLU A 56 -0.61 15.47 -7.31
CA GLU A 56 -1.59 16.19 -8.10
C GLU A 56 -1.26 15.99 -9.56
N ALA A 57 -2.18 15.43 -10.34
CA ALA A 57 -1.92 15.09 -11.73
C ALA A 57 -3.07 15.42 -12.66
N THR A 58 -2.73 15.54 -13.94
CA THR A 58 -3.69 15.51 -15.05
C THR A 58 -3.42 14.27 -15.89
N VAL A 59 -4.45 13.46 -16.10
CA VAL A 59 -4.39 12.24 -16.92
C VAL A 59 -5.35 12.34 -18.10
N GLU A 60 -4.92 11.84 -19.25
CA GLU A 60 -5.69 11.82 -20.49
C GLU A 60 -5.71 10.41 -21.09
N GLY A 61 -6.88 9.94 -21.52
CA GLY A 61 -7.02 8.60 -22.07
C GLY A 61 -8.38 8.39 -22.69
N ASP A 62 -8.61 7.19 -23.23
CA ASP A 62 -9.90 6.86 -23.82
C ASP A 62 -10.62 5.82 -22.96
N PRO A 63 -11.72 6.18 -22.27
CA PRO A 63 -12.42 5.26 -21.38
C PRO A 63 -13.08 4.10 -22.13
N GLU A 64 -13.28 4.22 -23.45
CA GLU A 64 -13.82 3.17 -24.31
C GLU A 64 -12.74 2.18 -24.79
N SER A 65 -11.46 2.43 -24.48
CA SER A 65 -10.31 1.61 -24.87
C SER A 65 -9.59 1.08 -23.63
N PRO A 66 -10.14 0.08 -22.92
CA PRO A 66 -9.64 -0.37 -21.61
C PRO A 66 -8.24 -0.99 -21.64
N ASP A 67 -7.79 -1.43 -22.82
CA ASP A 67 -6.46 -2.01 -23.02
C ASP A 67 -5.39 -0.94 -23.30
N GLU A 68 -5.79 0.34 -23.47
CA GLU A 68 -4.87 1.45 -23.71
C GLU A 68 -4.60 2.22 -22.40
N PRO A 69 -3.34 2.23 -21.93
CA PRO A 69 -2.95 3.04 -20.79
C PRO A 69 -3.17 4.54 -21.05
N TRP A 70 -3.54 5.24 -20.00
CA TRP A 70 -3.69 6.68 -19.97
C TRP A 70 -2.32 7.37 -20.02
N ARG A 71 -2.31 8.67 -20.27
CA ARG A 71 -1.10 9.49 -20.29
C ARG A 71 -1.19 10.59 -19.24
N VAL A 72 -0.15 10.73 -18.44
CA VAL A 72 0.05 11.91 -17.60
C VAL A 72 0.43 13.11 -18.48
N THR A 73 -0.16 14.27 -18.25
CA THR A 73 0.19 15.52 -18.95
C THR A 73 0.72 16.60 -18.02
N ALA A 74 0.47 16.47 -16.72
CA ALA A 74 1.06 17.27 -15.66
C ALA A 74 1.09 16.44 -14.37
N VAL A 75 2.14 16.60 -13.56
CA VAL A 75 2.27 15.93 -12.27
C VAL A 75 3.10 16.79 -11.32
N ASP A 76 2.66 16.87 -10.07
CA ASP A 76 3.38 17.46 -8.96
C ASP A 76 3.25 16.55 -7.73
N ARG A 77 4.36 16.34 -7.01
CA ARG A 77 4.41 15.40 -5.88
C ARG A 77 4.21 16.14 -4.56
N ASP A 78 3.25 15.68 -3.77
CA ASP A 78 3.01 16.13 -2.40
C ASP A 78 3.81 15.23 -1.44
N ALA A 79 5.07 15.59 -1.21
CA ALA A 79 5.97 14.81 -0.36
C ALA A 79 5.52 14.75 1.11
N ASP A 80 4.84 15.77 1.61
CA ASP A 80 4.39 15.85 3.02
C ASP A 80 3.23 14.88 3.31
N ARG A 81 2.44 14.53 2.29
CA ARG A 81 1.31 13.59 2.38
C ARG A 81 1.56 12.25 1.69
N SER A 82 2.78 12.06 1.21
CA SER A 82 3.26 10.79 0.67
C SER A 82 3.57 9.82 1.80
N VAL A 83 3.29 8.53 1.58
CA VAL A 83 3.53 7.47 2.56
C VAL A 83 4.66 6.59 2.07
N THR A 84 5.65 6.34 2.93
CA THR A 84 6.67 5.33 2.61
C THR A 84 6.03 3.95 2.70
N VAL A 85 5.95 3.22 1.59
CA VAL A 85 5.38 1.87 1.53
C VAL A 85 6.48 0.85 1.27
N ASP A 86 6.66 -0.08 2.19
CA ASP A 86 7.62 -1.19 2.08
C ASP A 86 6.95 -2.55 2.25
N PHE A 87 7.57 -3.61 1.75
CA PHE A 87 7.06 -4.97 1.76
C PHE A 87 8.00 -5.92 2.50
N ALA A 88 7.43 -6.75 3.38
CA ALA A 88 8.09 -7.87 4.03
C ALA A 88 7.36 -9.15 3.60
N ALA A 89 7.97 -9.96 2.76
CA ALA A 89 7.40 -11.24 2.31
C ALA A 89 8.26 -12.40 2.82
N ASP A 90 7.67 -13.59 2.94
CA ASP A 90 8.34 -14.78 3.48
C ASP A 90 8.87 -14.55 4.92
N VAL A 91 8.07 -13.87 5.75
CA VAL A 91 8.43 -13.54 7.14
C VAL A 91 7.38 -13.96 8.14
N ASP A 92 7.82 -14.28 9.36
CA ASP A 92 6.93 -14.49 10.49
C ASP A 92 6.16 -13.22 10.86
N TYR A 93 4.84 -13.33 10.90
CA TYR A 93 3.97 -12.28 11.42
C TYR A 93 4.34 -11.88 12.85
N PRO A 94 4.21 -10.60 13.20
CA PRO A 94 4.44 -10.16 14.55
C PRO A 94 3.33 -10.71 15.47
N ASN A 95 3.67 -11.02 16.72
CA ASN A 95 2.70 -11.55 17.71
C ASN A 95 1.44 -10.68 17.79
N VAL A 96 1.64 -9.36 17.62
CA VAL A 96 0.56 -8.39 17.66
C VAL A 96 -0.51 -8.66 16.59
N ALA A 97 -0.15 -9.11 15.39
CA ALA A 97 -1.08 -9.47 14.33
C ALA A 97 -1.79 -10.79 14.62
N ARG A 98 -1.04 -11.81 15.07
CA ARG A 98 -1.59 -13.14 15.42
C ARG A 98 -2.63 -13.05 16.53
N GLU A 99 -2.36 -12.24 17.54
CA GLU A 99 -3.28 -11.97 18.64
C GLU A 99 -4.53 -11.24 18.15
N THR A 100 -4.39 -10.22 17.28
CA THR A 100 -5.53 -9.51 16.67
C THR A 100 -6.45 -10.47 15.91
N TRP A 101 -5.87 -11.33 15.08
CA TRP A 101 -6.64 -12.34 14.33
C TRP A 101 -7.35 -13.32 15.26
N SER A 102 -6.63 -13.88 16.24
CA SER A 102 -7.17 -14.86 17.19
C SER A 102 -8.32 -14.28 18.01
N GLN A 103 -8.21 -13.02 18.44
CA GLN A 103 -9.27 -12.33 19.15
C GLN A 103 -10.49 -12.11 18.25
N ALA A 104 -10.28 -11.65 17.02
CA ALA A 104 -11.37 -11.44 16.08
C ALA A 104 -12.15 -12.74 15.77
N LEU A 105 -11.44 -13.85 15.59
CA LEU A 105 -12.04 -15.17 15.39
C LEU A 105 -12.88 -15.58 16.61
N ALA A 106 -12.37 -15.36 17.82
CA ALA A 106 -13.09 -15.67 19.06
C ALA A 106 -14.36 -14.82 19.23
N GLU A 107 -14.34 -13.57 18.78
CA GLU A 107 -15.48 -12.64 18.83
C GLU A 107 -16.53 -12.91 17.74
N ALA A 108 -16.08 -13.22 16.52
CA ALA A 108 -16.96 -13.46 15.37
C ALA A 108 -17.59 -14.86 15.40
N GLY A 109 -16.88 -15.86 15.94
CA GLY A 109 -17.31 -17.26 15.95
C GLY A 109 -17.19 -17.98 14.59
N ASP A 110 -16.72 -17.28 13.56
CA ASP A 110 -16.42 -17.75 12.20
C ASP A 110 -15.30 -16.86 11.60
N ASP A 111 -14.81 -17.20 10.41
CA ASP A 111 -13.72 -16.48 9.76
C ASP A 111 -14.08 -15.01 9.48
N PRO A 112 -13.24 -14.06 9.91
CA PRO A 112 -13.46 -12.65 9.61
C PRO A 112 -13.49 -12.35 8.11
N VAL A 113 -14.46 -11.56 7.69
CA VAL A 113 -14.64 -11.14 6.28
C VAL A 113 -14.30 -9.66 6.03
N ARG A 114 -13.84 -8.94 7.06
CA ARG A 114 -13.44 -7.53 6.98
C ARG A 114 -12.10 -7.31 7.65
N PRO A 115 -11.35 -6.26 7.26
CA PRO A 115 -10.13 -5.88 7.96
C PRO A 115 -10.38 -5.56 9.43
N ILE A 116 -9.49 -6.00 10.30
CA ILE A 116 -9.57 -5.77 11.75
C ILE A 116 -8.27 -5.15 12.23
N GLY A 117 -8.37 -4.10 13.05
CA GLY A 117 -7.21 -3.35 13.50
C GLY A 117 -7.10 -3.22 15.01
N ARG A 118 -5.90 -2.85 15.47
CA ARG A 118 -5.66 -2.34 16.82
C ARG A 118 -4.45 -1.41 16.87
N ALA A 119 -4.42 -0.56 17.90
CA ALA A 119 -3.29 0.33 18.17
C ALA A 119 -1.97 -0.42 18.41
N LEU A 120 -0.86 0.21 18.01
CA LEU A 120 0.52 -0.18 18.28
C LEU A 120 1.18 0.80 19.26
N GLY A 121 2.02 0.25 20.15
CA GLY A 121 2.97 1.04 20.94
C GLY A 121 2.36 1.90 22.04
N THR A 122 1.12 1.67 22.47
CA THR A 122 0.53 2.42 23.60
C THR A 122 1.23 2.05 24.91
N GLN A 123 1.99 2.99 25.47
CA GLN A 123 2.10 3.07 26.93
C GLN A 123 0.93 3.89 27.45
N THR A 124 0.40 3.52 28.61
CA THR A 124 -0.82 4.11 29.16
C THR A 124 -0.70 5.63 29.27
N GLY A 125 -1.39 6.38 28.41
CA GLY A 125 -1.42 7.85 28.41
C GLY A 125 -0.84 8.56 27.17
N ASP A 126 -0.19 7.84 26.25
CA ASP A 126 0.40 8.41 25.02
C ASP A 126 -0.42 8.08 23.76
N THR A 127 -0.31 8.95 22.74
CA THR A 127 -0.82 8.70 21.38
C THR A 127 -0.19 7.42 20.82
N ALA A 128 -0.98 6.57 20.16
CA ALA A 128 -0.46 5.32 19.60
C ALA A 128 0.62 5.60 18.55
N ALA A 129 1.68 4.77 18.55
CA ALA A 129 2.78 4.85 17.57
C ALA A 129 2.33 4.46 16.16
N GLY A 130 1.17 3.83 16.03
CA GLY A 130 0.66 3.31 14.77
C GLY A 130 -0.44 2.29 15.02
N GLU A 131 -0.71 1.46 14.02
CA GLU A 131 -1.75 0.44 14.04
C GLU A 131 -1.33 -0.81 13.29
N VAL A 132 -1.77 -1.97 13.77
CA VAL A 132 -1.72 -3.21 13.03
C VAL A 132 -3.12 -3.51 12.51
N TRP A 133 -3.22 -3.89 11.24
CA TRP A 133 -4.46 -4.36 10.63
C TRP A 133 -4.23 -5.73 9.99
N VAL A 134 -5.15 -6.66 10.23
CA VAL A 134 -5.18 -7.98 9.58
C VAL A 134 -6.23 -7.94 8.47
N GLN A 135 -5.82 -8.32 7.27
CA GLN A 135 -6.63 -8.35 6.05
C GLN A 135 -6.97 -9.80 5.71
N PRO A 136 -8.22 -10.25 5.87
CA PRO A 136 -8.60 -11.61 5.46
C PRO A 136 -8.30 -11.85 3.98
N ARG A 137 -7.72 -13.01 3.64
CA ARG A 137 -7.38 -13.35 2.24
C ARG A 137 -8.61 -13.62 1.38
N ASP A 138 -9.64 -14.22 1.95
CA ASP A 138 -10.91 -14.51 1.24
C ASP A 138 -11.65 -13.23 0.80
N ALA A 139 -11.34 -12.10 1.42
CA ALA A 139 -11.87 -10.80 1.04
C ALA A 139 -11.03 -10.11 -0.06
N MET A 140 -9.89 -10.68 -0.46
CA MET A 140 -9.01 -10.13 -1.49
C MET A 140 -9.31 -10.73 -2.87
N PRO A 141 -9.16 -9.95 -3.96
CA PRO A 141 -9.40 -10.44 -5.32
C PRO A 141 -8.43 -11.54 -5.75
N ASP A 142 -7.16 -11.38 -5.39
CA ASP A 142 -6.08 -12.32 -5.62
C ASP A 142 -5.48 -12.56 -4.22
N SER A 143 -5.41 -13.81 -3.76
CA SER A 143 -5.06 -14.12 -2.36
C SER A 143 -3.70 -13.58 -1.89
N SER A 144 -2.87 -13.10 -2.82
CA SER A 144 -1.62 -12.40 -2.58
C SER A 144 -1.83 -10.94 -2.14
N LEU A 145 -1.41 -10.63 -0.92
CA LEU A 145 -1.53 -9.28 -0.33
C LEU A 145 -0.67 -8.27 -1.10
N ALA A 146 0.60 -8.59 -1.28
CA ALA A 146 1.56 -7.68 -1.91
C ALA A 146 1.12 -7.29 -3.33
N LEU A 147 0.65 -8.25 -4.12
CA LEU A 147 0.20 -8.00 -5.49
C LEU A 147 -1.05 -7.13 -5.52
N THR A 148 -2.01 -7.39 -4.62
CA THR A 148 -3.25 -6.63 -4.53
C THR A 148 -2.99 -5.17 -4.13
N VAL A 149 -2.08 -4.94 -3.18
CA VAL A 149 -1.65 -3.58 -2.77
C VAL A 149 -0.94 -2.88 -3.92
N LEU A 150 0.04 -3.53 -4.54
CA LEU A 150 0.78 -2.97 -5.67
C LEU A 150 -0.12 -2.64 -6.87
N ALA A 151 -1.19 -3.41 -7.08
CA ALA A 151 -2.18 -3.12 -8.11
C ALA A 151 -3.16 -1.99 -7.71
N GLY A 152 -3.06 -1.40 -6.51
CA GLY A 152 -3.98 -0.37 -6.03
C GLY A 152 -5.42 -0.88 -5.86
N ARG A 153 -5.60 -2.19 -5.62
CA ARG A 153 -6.91 -2.85 -5.59
C ARG A 153 -7.54 -2.94 -4.20
N LEU A 154 -6.83 -2.48 -3.16
CA LEU A 154 -7.37 -2.35 -1.81
C LEU A 154 -7.67 -0.88 -1.51
N PRO A 155 -8.82 -0.58 -0.85
CA PRO A 155 -9.20 0.77 -0.49
C PRO A 155 -8.41 1.25 0.75
N LEU A 156 -7.10 1.43 0.63
CA LEU A 156 -6.22 1.75 1.77
C LEU A 156 -6.27 3.22 2.20
N GLU A 157 -6.77 4.12 1.35
CA GLU A 157 -6.72 5.57 1.57
C GLU A 157 -7.31 6.06 2.90
N PRO A 158 -8.40 5.47 3.45
CA PRO A 158 -8.87 5.83 4.79
C PRO A 158 -7.81 5.66 5.88
N TRP A 159 -6.99 4.61 5.82
CA TRP A 159 -5.90 4.37 6.79
C TRP A 159 -4.67 5.21 6.50
N LEU A 160 -4.39 5.52 5.24
CA LEU A 160 -3.26 6.40 4.88
C LEU A 160 -3.49 7.83 5.37
N THR A 161 -4.72 8.34 5.26
CA THR A 161 -5.07 9.70 5.66
C THR A 161 -5.35 9.88 7.15
N GLY A 162 -5.82 8.85 7.84
CA GLY A 162 -6.11 8.93 9.26
C GLY A 162 -6.28 7.57 9.93
N LEU A 163 -5.39 7.27 10.88
CA LEU A 163 -5.41 6.04 11.65
C LEU A 163 -6.45 6.11 12.79
N PRO A 164 -7.50 5.25 12.81
CA PRO A 164 -8.64 5.36 13.73
C PRO A 164 -8.32 5.34 15.23
N TYR A 165 -7.30 4.59 15.64
CA TYR A 165 -6.82 4.45 17.01
C TYR A 165 -5.64 5.37 17.36
N ALA A 166 -4.84 5.79 16.35
CA ALA A 166 -3.71 6.69 16.57
C ALA A 166 -4.05 8.19 16.40
N ASP A 167 -5.18 8.51 15.79
CA ASP A 167 -5.65 9.89 15.53
C ASP A 167 -4.59 10.76 14.82
N ALA A 168 -3.89 10.16 13.86
CA ALA A 168 -2.84 10.79 13.08
C ALA A 168 -2.74 10.13 11.69
N PRO A 169 -2.22 10.82 10.66
CA PRO A 169 -1.99 10.22 9.36
C PRO A 169 -0.89 9.16 9.43
N THR A 170 -0.93 8.24 8.46
CA THR A 170 0.17 7.30 8.25
C THR A 170 1.34 8.04 7.62
N ALA A 171 2.53 7.93 8.21
CA ALA A 171 3.79 8.34 7.59
C ALA A 171 4.42 7.16 6.83
N GLU A 172 4.18 5.95 7.32
CA GLU A 172 4.82 4.75 6.81
C GLU A 172 3.93 3.51 6.93
N LEU A 173 3.93 2.68 5.89
CA LEU A 173 3.22 1.42 5.81
C LEU A 173 4.19 0.28 5.51
N LEU A 174 4.21 -0.74 6.38
CA LEU A 174 4.80 -2.04 6.07
C LEU A 174 3.70 -3.03 5.71
N VAL A 175 3.76 -3.56 4.49
CA VAL A 175 2.90 -4.65 4.00
C VAL A 175 3.62 -5.96 4.28
N VAL A 176 3.03 -6.80 5.12
CA VAL A 176 3.68 -8.00 5.65
C VAL A 176 2.89 -9.23 5.22
N ASP A 177 3.55 -10.13 4.53
CA ASP A 177 3.00 -11.40 4.06
C ASP A 177 3.88 -12.57 4.57
N SER A 178 3.23 -13.61 5.10
CA SER A 178 3.91 -14.83 5.56
C SER A 178 4.47 -15.65 4.42
N ASP A 179 3.93 -15.45 3.23
CA ASP A 179 4.26 -16.20 2.03
C ASP A 179 4.81 -15.25 0.95
N GLY A 180 5.57 -15.81 0.01
CA GLY A 180 6.04 -15.07 -1.17
C GLY A 180 4.91 -14.74 -2.16
N PRO A 181 5.13 -13.82 -3.11
CA PRO A 181 4.11 -13.42 -4.10
C PRO A 181 3.68 -14.57 -5.03
N GLU A 182 4.53 -15.58 -5.23
CA GLU A 182 4.31 -16.74 -6.10
C GLU A 182 3.81 -17.98 -5.33
N ALA A 183 3.42 -17.81 -4.06
CA ALA A 183 2.94 -18.92 -3.25
C ALA A 183 1.61 -19.48 -3.80
N GLU A 184 1.58 -20.80 -4.06
CA GLU A 184 0.37 -21.50 -4.52
C GLU A 184 -0.64 -21.76 -3.39
N SER A 185 -0.20 -21.64 -2.14
CA SER A 185 -1.00 -21.78 -0.93
C SER A 185 -0.44 -20.90 0.18
N HIS A 186 -1.29 -20.44 1.08
CA HIS A 186 -0.90 -19.53 2.16
C HIS A 186 -0.86 -20.22 3.51
N ALA A 187 0.21 -19.99 4.28
CA ALA A 187 0.34 -20.51 5.63
C ALA A 187 -0.68 -19.89 6.59
N GLU A 188 -1.00 -18.61 6.38
CA GLU A 188 -1.92 -17.84 7.21
C GLU A 188 -3.13 -17.34 6.38
N PRO A 189 -4.36 -17.35 6.93
CA PRO A 189 -5.57 -16.96 6.20
C PRO A 189 -5.75 -15.43 6.08
N TYR A 190 -4.75 -14.65 6.46
CA TYR A 190 -4.77 -13.19 6.42
C TYR A 190 -3.40 -12.63 6.03
N GLY A 191 -3.41 -11.43 5.46
CA GLY A 191 -2.27 -10.55 5.30
C GLY A 191 -2.18 -9.52 6.43
N VAL A 192 -1.03 -8.87 6.61
CA VAL A 192 -0.82 -7.90 7.70
C VAL A 192 -0.37 -6.54 7.15
N PHE A 193 -0.98 -5.48 7.68
CA PHE A 193 -0.51 -4.11 7.51
C PHE A 193 -0.03 -3.57 8.85
N LEU A 194 1.15 -2.97 8.86
CA LEU A 194 1.64 -2.15 9.97
C LEU A 194 1.72 -0.70 9.49
N PHE A 195 0.80 0.12 9.98
CA PHE A 195 0.81 1.56 9.74
C PHE A 195 1.52 2.25 10.89
N PHE A 196 2.39 3.21 10.59
CA PHE A 196 3.10 4.00 11.59
C PHE A 196 2.84 5.48 11.35
N THR A 197 2.65 6.19 12.45
CA THR A 197 2.66 7.66 12.45
C THR A 197 4.10 8.16 12.46
N GLU A 198 4.30 9.47 12.28
CA GLU A 198 5.62 10.09 12.46
C GLU A 198 6.25 9.78 13.83
N ALA A 199 5.44 9.81 14.90
CA ALA A 199 5.88 9.46 16.25
C ALA A 199 6.26 7.97 16.39
N GLY A 200 5.77 7.12 15.48
CA GLY A 200 6.02 5.69 15.45
C GLY A 200 7.33 5.26 14.81
N ARG A 201 8.17 6.20 14.35
CA ARG A 201 9.38 5.89 13.58
C ARG A 201 10.32 4.90 14.26
N GLU A 202 10.55 5.04 15.56
CA GLU A 202 11.41 4.11 16.31
C GLU A 202 10.82 2.69 16.38
N LEU A 203 9.49 2.57 16.44
CA LEU A 203 8.83 1.26 16.40
C LEU A 203 8.93 0.66 14.98
N ALA A 204 8.75 1.47 13.95
CA ALA A 204 8.91 1.06 12.57
C ALA A 204 10.33 0.56 12.27
N ASP A 205 11.35 1.25 12.78
CA ASP A 205 12.76 0.84 12.65
C ASP A 205 13.01 -0.54 13.27
N ARG A 206 12.40 -0.85 14.42
CA ARG A 206 12.51 -2.20 15.01
C ARG A 206 11.92 -3.31 14.15
N TYR A 207 10.82 -3.04 13.43
CA TYR A 207 10.26 -4.01 12.49
C TYR A 207 11.13 -4.15 11.24
N ARG A 208 11.66 -3.04 10.73
CA ARG A 208 12.62 -3.09 9.62
C ARG A 208 13.88 -3.87 9.96
N GLU A 209 14.48 -3.62 11.11
CA GLU A 209 15.65 -4.36 11.61
C GLU A 209 15.34 -5.85 11.75
N ARG A 210 14.15 -6.21 12.24
CA ARG A 210 13.73 -7.60 12.37
C ARG A 210 13.65 -8.35 11.04
N TRP A 211 13.30 -7.66 9.96
CA TRP A 211 13.10 -8.24 8.63
C TRP A 211 14.18 -7.84 7.63
N ASP A 212 15.29 -7.27 8.09
CA ASP A 212 16.39 -6.78 7.26
C ASP A 212 15.96 -5.86 6.10
N LEU A 213 14.99 -4.97 6.36
CA LEU A 213 14.46 -4.03 5.37
C LEU A 213 15.20 -2.67 5.46
N PRO A 214 16.05 -2.31 4.48
CA PRO A 214 16.69 -1.00 4.48
C PRO A 214 15.73 0.12 4.07
N ARG A 215 15.84 1.29 4.70
CA ARG A 215 15.05 2.48 4.33
C ARG A 215 15.46 3.01 2.95
N GLY A 216 14.46 3.40 2.17
CA GLY A 216 14.66 4.05 0.87
C GLY A 216 15.19 3.11 -0.22
N ALA A 217 15.22 1.80 0.04
CA ALA A 217 15.43 0.80 -0.99
C ALA A 217 14.07 0.26 -1.43
N ASP A 218 14.00 -0.18 -2.69
CA ASP A 218 12.83 -0.90 -3.16
C ASP A 218 12.76 -2.29 -2.49
N SER A 219 11.76 -2.46 -1.63
CA SER A 219 11.50 -3.70 -0.90
C SER A 219 10.42 -4.56 -1.56
N ARG A 220 9.87 -4.14 -2.71
CA ARG A 220 8.81 -4.87 -3.41
C ARG A 220 9.29 -6.27 -3.78
N PRO A 221 8.46 -7.30 -3.59
CA PRO A 221 8.87 -8.65 -3.94
C PRO A 221 9.02 -8.77 -5.46
N ALA A 222 10.12 -9.38 -5.89
CA ALA A 222 10.31 -9.72 -7.30
C ALA A 222 9.28 -10.79 -7.70
N PHE A 223 8.64 -10.62 -8.86
CA PHE A 223 7.82 -11.65 -9.46
C PHE A 223 7.66 -11.42 -10.96
N ASP A 224 7.42 -12.50 -11.70
CA ASP A 224 7.13 -12.46 -13.13
C ASP A 224 5.60 -12.39 -13.34
N PRO A 225 5.05 -11.33 -13.97
CA PRO A 225 3.63 -11.28 -14.27
C PRO A 225 3.20 -12.19 -15.45
N TYR A 226 4.12 -12.97 -16.07
CA TYR A 226 3.89 -13.78 -17.27
C TYR A 226 4.16 -15.29 -17.11
#